data_AF-A0AAV4LJT3-F1
#
_entry.id   AF-A0AAV4LJT3-F1
#
_cell.length_a   1.000
_cell.length_b   1.000
_cell.length_c   1.000
_cell.angle_alpha   90.00
_cell.angle_beta   90.00
_cell.angle_gamma   90.00
#
_symmetry.space_group_name_H-M   'P 1'
#
loop_
_entity.id
_entity.type
_entity.pdbx_description
1 polymer ?
#
loop_
_entity_poly.entity_id
_entity_poly.type
_entity_poly.pdbx_seq_one_letter_code
_entity_poly.pdbx_strand_id
1 'polypeptide(L)' 'MRQTDMKLLYPNQEIEFSDEQVTSDTYRIHVRLDQDQGRFLDPASYVEQKWVEKQPNDYTLRIKNITGSPVYVSVEDANA' A
#
# COMPACT_ATOMS: atom_id res chain seq x y z
N MET A 1 3.79 -0.66 19.04
CA MET A 1 3.88 0.16 17.82
C MET A 1 2.56 0.13 17.06
N ARG A 2 2.27 1.09 16.16
CA ARG A 2 0.94 1.28 15.57
C ARG A 2 0.96 1.04 14.05
N GLN A 3 0.45 -0.11 13.62
CA GLN A 3 0.05 -0.36 12.24
C GLN A 3 -1.04 0.63 11.82
N THR A 4 -1.01 1.13 10.59
CA THR A 4 -2.12 1.95 10.07
C THR A 4 -3.36 1.08 9.84
N ASP A 5 -4.56 1.66 9.93
CA ASP A 5 -5.78 0.94 9.55
C ASP A 5 -5.68 0.41 8.12
N MET A 6 -6.21 -0.81 7.89
CA MET A 6 -6.28 -1.37 6.55
C MET A 6 -7.23 -0.57 5.67
N LYS A 7 -6.72 -0.07 4.55
CA LYS A 7 -7.48 0.71 3.58
C LYS A 7 -7.79 -0.15 2.36
N LEU A 8 -9.04 -0.12 1.91
CA LEU A 8 -9.49 -0.82 0.70
C LEU A 8 -9.11 -0.02 -0.54
N LEU A 9 -8.45 -0.67 -1.51
CA LEU A 9 -8.13 -0.13 -2.83
C LEU A 9 -8.77 -1.00 -3.90
N TYR A 10 -9.64 -0.42 -4.73
CA TYR A 10 -10.16 -1.07 -5.93
C TYR A 10 -9.12 -1.08 -7.06
N PRO A 11 -9.33 -1.86 -8.15
CA PRO A 11 -8.42 -1.88 -9.29
C PRO A 11 -8.12 -0.48 -9.83
N ASN A 12 -6.85 -0.22 -10.12
CA ASN A 12 -6.30 1.06 -10.59
C ASN A 12 -6.43 2.26 -9.62
N GLN A 13 -6.92 2.05 -8.40
CA GLN A 13 -6.91 3.11 -7.39
C GLN A 13 -5.56 3.22 -6.71
N GLU A 14 -5.28 4.43 -6.22
CA GLU A 14 -4.09 4.75 -5.45
C GLU A 14 -4.45 5.39 -4.12
N ILE A 15 -3.58 5.20 -3.14
CA ILE A 15 -3.64 5.86 -1.85
C ILE A 15 -2.28 6.39 -1.46
N GLU A 16 -2.29 7.47 -0.67
CA GLU A 16 -1.08 8.09 -0.14
C GLU A 16 -1.04 7.88 1.38
N PHE A 17 0.16 7.51 1.84
CA PHE A 17 0.53 7.48 3.25
C PHE A 17 1.50 8.65 3.48
N SER A 18 1.18 9.49 4.46
CA SER A 18 2.02 10.64 4.84
C SER A 18 3.26 10.18 5.59
N ASP A 19 4.25 11.07 5.68
CA ASP A 19 5.49 10.83 6.43
C ASP A 19 5.23 10.52 7.92
N GLU A 20 4.19 11.12 8.50
CA GLU A 20 3.71 10.81 9.86
C GLU A 20 3.18 9.37 10.01
N GLN A 21 2.81 8.71 8.92
CA GLN A 21 2.34 7.32 8.89
C GLN A 21 3.47 6.34 8.53
N VAL A 22 4.54 6.83 7.90
CA VAL A 22 5.73 6.06 7.49
C VAL A 22 6.95 6.67 8.17
N THR A 23 6.97 6.60 9.49
CA THR A 23 7.95 7.30 10.35
C THR A 23 9.31 6.63 10.46
N SER A 24 9.52 5.52 9.74
CA SER A 24 10.71 4.68 9.84
C SER A 24 11.43 4.58 8.51
N ASP A 25 12.76 4.51 8.56
CA ASP A 25 13.62 4.25 7.40
C ASP A 25 13.30 2.90 6.73
N THR A 26 12.64 1.99 7.45
CA THR A 26 12.25 0.67 6.96
C THR A 26 10.81 0.38 7.35
N TYR A 27 9.96 0.12 6.35
CA TYR A 27 8.53 -0.14 6.54
C TYR A 27 8.13 -1.50 5.95
N ARG A 28 7.03 -2.06 6.46
CA ARG A 28 6.36 -3.26 5.92
C ARG A 28 5.02 -2.84 5.31
N ILE A 29 4.76 -3.26 4.08
CA ILE A 29 3.44 -3.15 3.46
C ILE A 29 2.74 -4.49 3.61
N HIS A 30 1.60 -4.48 4.28
CA HIS A 30 0.71 -5.64 4.37
C HIS A 30 -0.34 -5.53 3.27
N VAL A 31 -0.42 -6.55 2.41
CA VAL A 31 -1.44 -6.65 1.37
C VAL A 31 -2.29 -7.87 1.62
N ARG A 32 -3.60 -7.68 1.77
CA ARG A 32 -4.58 -8.76 1.88
C ARG A 32 -5.50 -8.74 0.66
N LEU A 33 -5.50 -9.85 -0.08
CA LEU A 33 -6.44 -10.10 -1.17
C LEU A 33 -7.84 -10.38 -0.60
N ASP A 34 -8.87 -9.91 -1.29
CA ASP A 34 -10.24 -10.31 -0.98
C ASP A 34 -10.45 -11.81 -1.32
N GLN A 35 -11.01 -12.60 -0.41
CA GLN A 35 -11.03 -14.08 -0.50
C GLN A 35 -11.84 -14.61 -1.69
N ASP A 36 -12.78 -13.83 -2.22
CA ASP A 36 -13.58 -14.22 -3.40
C ASP A 36 -12.76 -14.31 -4.70
N GLN A 37 -11.49 -13.92 -4.68
CA GLN A 37 -10.61 -13.76 -5.85
C GLN A 37 -9.73 -14.98 -6.16
N GLY A 38 -9.72 -16.02 -5.31
CA GLY A 38 -8.79 -17.15 -5.40
C GLY A 38 -8.90 -18.03 -6.65
N ARG A 39 -9.75 -17.69 -7.63
CA ARG A 39 -9.97 -18.49 -8.85
C ARG A 39 -9.19 -18.01 -10.09
N PHE A 40 -8.68 -16.77 -10.12
CA PHE A 40 -7.93 -16.24 -11.26
C PHE A 40 -6.78 -15.34 -10.80
N LEU A 41 -5.63 -15.95 -10.48
CA LEU A 41 -4.37 -15.24 -10.29
C LEU A 41 -3.87 -14.77 -11.66
N ASP A 42 -4.08 -13.50 -11.98
CA ASP A 42 -3.40 -12.86 -13.11
C ASP A 42 -1.92 -12.65 -12.73
N PRO A 43 -0.96 -13.24 -13.45
CA PRO A 43 0.47 -13.08 -13.16
C PRO A 43 0.96 -11.63 -13.29
N ALA A 44 0.21 -10.74 -13.93
CA ALA A 44 0.49 -9.30 -13.98
C ALA A 44 -0.12 -8.51 -12.80
N SER A 45 -0.80 -9.17 -11.85
CA SER A 45 -1.34 -8.52 -10.66
C SER A 45 -0.28 -8.23 -9.61
N TYR A 46 -0.05 -6.95 -9.32
CA TYR A 46 0.81 -6.50 -8.23
C TYR A 46 0.27 -5.22 -7.58
N VAL A 47 0.87 -4.84 -6.46
CA VAL A 47 0.67 -3.53 -5.84
C VAL A 47 1.92 -2.70 -6.11
N GLU A 48 1.76 -1.58 -6.80
CA GLU A 48 2.85 -0.65 -7.10
C GLU A 48 3.11 0.25 -5.89
N GLN A 49 4.38 0.43 -5.53
CA GLN A 49 4.81 1.33 -4.47
C GLN A 49 5.76 2.39 -5.04
N LYS A 50 5.49 3.67 -4.75
CA LYS A 50 6.32 4.78 -5.24
C LYS A 50 6.36 5.92 -4.23
N TRP A 51 7.57 6.40 -3.93
CA TRP A 51 7.77 7.67 -3.23
C TRP A 51 7.51 8.84 -4.17
N VAL A 52 6.66 9.76 -3.74
CA VAL A 52 6.30 10.97 -4.49
C VAL A 52 6.62 12.18 -3.63
N GLU A 53 7.52 13.02 -4.13
CA GLU A 53 7.80 14.34 -3.55
C GLU A 53 6.61 15.27 -3.84
N LYS A 54 6.01 15.81 -2.77
CA LYS A 54 4.90 16.78 -2.86
C LYS A 54 5.40 18.21 -2.75
N GLN A 55 6.41 18.43 -1.91
CA GLN A 55 7.12 19.69 -1.71
C GLN A 55 8.60 19.37 -1.41
N PRO A 56 9.51 20.36 -1.48
CA PRO A 56 10.91 20.13 -1.13
C PRO A 56 11.03 19.52 0.28
N ASN A 57 11.62 18.33 0.36
CA ASN A 57 11.76 17.51 1.57
C ASN A 57 10.46 16.93 2.16
N ASP A 58 9.35 16.93 1.41
CA ASP A 58 8.08 16.29 1.79
C ASP A 58 7.77 15.14 0.83
N TYR A 59 7.93 13.92 1.33
CA TYR A 59 7.74 12.69 0.56
C TYR A 59 6.54 11.92 1.09
N THR A 60 5.73 11.41 0.17
CA THR A 60 4.60 10.54 0.49
C THR A 60 4.78 9.18 -0.16
N LEU A 61 4.45 8.11 0.56
CA LEU A 61 4.42 6.78 -0.01
C LEU A 61 3.07 6.59 -0.70
N ARG A 62 3.12 6.47 -2.02
CA ARG A 62 1.95 6.17 -2.84
C ARG A 62 1.90 4.69 -3.15
N ILE A 63 0.75 4.08 -2.87
CA ILE A 63 0.47 2.67 -3.15
C ILE A 63 -0.67 2.59 -4.15
N LYS A 64 -0.46 1.89 -5.27
CA LYS A 64 -1.46 1.71 -6.33
C LYS A 64 -1.77 0.23 -6.56
N ASN A 65 -3.05 -0.09 -6.66
CA ASN A 65 -3.51 -1.44 -6.92
C ASN A 65 -3.55 -1.72 -8.43
N ILE A 66 -2.61 -2.52 -8.94
CA ILE A 66 -2.57 -2.97 -10.35
C ILE A 66 -3.25 -4.33 -10.51
N THR A 67 -3.74 -4.93 -9.43
CA THR A 67 -4.49 -6.18 -9.51
C THR A 67 -5.86 -5.96 -10.16
N GLY A 68 -6.42 -7.00 -10.76
CA GLY A 68 -7.80 -7.00 -11.29
C GLY A 68 -8.89 -6.98 -10.19
N SER A 69 -8.49 -6.81 -8.93
CA SER A 69 -9.27 -7.17 -7.75
C SER A 69 -9.17 -6.10 -6.67
N PRO A 70 -10.15 -5.93 -5.77
CA PRO A 70 -9.94 -5.10 -4.58
C PRO A 70 -8.89 -5.72 -3.65
N VAL A 71 -8.05 -4.89 -3.06
CA VAL A 71 -7.04 -5.28 -2.07
C VAL A 71 -7.12 -4.39 -0.83
N TYR A 72 -6.75 -4.94 0.32
CA TYR A 72 -6.60 -4.16 1.55
C TYR A 72 -5.11 -3.93 1.80
N VAL A 73 -4.72 -2.68 2.00
CA VAL A 73 -3.32 -2.30 2.26
C VAL A 73 -3.18 -1.58 3.59
N SER A 74 -2.10 -1.86 4.31
CA SER A 74 -1.68 -1.11 5.48
C SER A 74 -0.17 -1.04 5.56
N VAL A 75 0.36 -0.02 6.22
CA VAL A 75 1.79 0.15 6.45
C VAL A 75 2.08 0.00 7.95
N GLU A 76 3.23 -0.59 8.24
CA GLU A 76 3.76 -0.77 9.58
C GLU A 76 5.26 -0.44 9.59
N ASP A 77 5.78 0.04 10.72
CA ASP A 77 7.22 0.14 10.96
C ASP A 77 7.86 -1.26 10.99
N ALA A 78 8.93 -1.48 10.22
CA ALA A 78 9.59 -2.78 10.16
C ALA A 78 10.49 -3.07 11.37
N ASN A 79 10.89 -2.04 12.12
CA ASN A 79 11.74 -2.15 13.30
C ASN A 79 10.95 -2.28 14.62
N ALA A 80 9.63 -2.37 14.52
CA ALA A 80 8.70 -2.61 15.61
C ALA A 80 8.76 -4.04 16.18
#